data_AF-A0A2V6CJZ4-F1
#
_entry.id   AF-A0A2V6CJZ4-F1
#
_cell.length_a   1.000
_cell.length_b   1.000
_cell.length_c   1.000
_cell.angle_alpha   90.00
_cell.angle_beta   90.00
_cell.angle_gamma   90.00
#
_symmetry.space_group_name_H-M   'P 1'
#
loop_
_entity.id
_entity.type
_entity.pdbx_description
1 polymer ?
#
loop_
_entity_poly.entity_id
_entity_poly.type
_entity_poly.pdbx_seq_one_letter_code
_entity_poly.pdbx_strand_id
1 'polypeptide(L)'
;NLKSRAPKKRKMQPDYFVVTDERIALLNEENNSDAIKRISEMDKPPEFEPGEICGITSGSFDHQDGLWKATIRLKDDLCVYESSHPSGHFKKVVWKKGVGLLEYASGYGAHADGYRLNRVEKRQKL
;
A
#
# COMPACT_ATOMS: atom_id res chain seq x y z
N ASN A 1 -19.11 27.66 -0.58
CA ASN A 1 -19.12 26.22 -0.21
C ASN A 1 -19.00 25.36 -1.45
N LEU A 2 -17.79 24.88 -1.76
CA LEU A 2 -17.59 23.89 -2.82
C LEU A 2 -17.97 22.51 -2.26
N LYS A 3 -18.96 21.85 -2.88
CA LYS A 3 -19.29 20.44 -2.57
C LYS A 3 -18.85 19.59 -3.75
N SER A 4 -18.15 18.48 -3.49
CA SER A 4 -17.83 17.49 -4.51
C SER A 4 -19.12 16.96 -5.15
N ARG A 5 -19.19 16.95 -6.48
CA ARG A 5 -20.40 16.60 -7.26
C ARG A 5 -20.25 15.33 -8.09
N ALA A 6 -19.23 14.51 -7.83
CA ALA A 6 -19.01 13.28 -8.61
C ALA A 6 -20.24 12.34 -8.47
N PRO A 7 -20.97 12.03 -9.55
CA PRO A 7 -22.22 11.26 -9.47
C PRO A 7 -22.03 9.81 -9.02
N LYS A 8 -20.83 9.26 -9.22
CA LYS A 8 -20.44 7.90 -8.81
C LYS A 8 -19.20 7.98 -7.94
N LYS A 9 -19.28 7.44 -6.73
CA LYS A 9 -18.10 7.24 -5.87
C LYS A 9 -17.21 6.16 -6.51
N ARG A 10 -15.90 6.40 -6.56
CA ARG A 10 -14.93 5.37 -6.96
C ARG A 10 -15.05 4.20 -5.98
N LYS A 11 -15.31 2.99 -6.50
CA LYS A 11 -15.19 1.76 -5.72
C LYS A 11 -13.75 1.26 -5.90
N MET A 12 -13.02 1.13 -4.80
CA MET A 12 -11.72 0.46 -4.78
C MET A 12 -11.96 -0.93 -4.24
N GLN A 13 -11.45 -1.95 -4.92
CA GLN A 13 -11.49 -3.29 -4.37
C GLN A 13 -10.58 -3.37 -3.14
N PRO A 14 -10.94 -4.18 -2.13
CA PRO A 14 -10.08 -4.37 -0.97
C PRO A 14 -8.84 -5.16 -1.36
N ASP A 15 -7.68 -4.69 -0.91
CA ASP A 15 -6.48 -5.52 -0.81
C ASP A 15 -6.60 -6.38 0.45
N TYR A 16 -6.25 -7.67 0.33
CA TYR A 16 -6.19 -8.58 1.47
C TYR A 16 -4.73 -8.80 1.85
N PHE A 17 -4.44 -8.81 3.15
CA PHE A 17 -3.09 -9.03 3.66
C PHE A 17 -3.09 -10.19 4.65
N VAL A 18 -2.07 -11.03 4.57
CA VAL A 18 -1.76 -12.00 5.60
C VAL A 18 -0.66 -11.41 6.48
N VAL A 19 -0.88 -11.45 7.79
CA VAL A 19 0.03 -10.91 8.80
C VAL A 19 0.56 -12.08 9.63
N THR A 20 1.88 -12.19 9.70
CA THR A 20 2.59 -13.12 10.58
C THR A 20 3.43 -12.34 11.58
N ASP A 21 4.09 -13.04 12.50
CA ASP A 21 5.00 -12.40 13.47
C ASP A 21 6.20 -11.71 12.83
N GLU A 22 6.56 -12.12 11.61
CA GLU A 22 7.75 -11.66 10.90
C GLU A 22 7.44 -10.77 9.69
N ARG A 23 6.30 -11.00 9.02
CA ARG A 23 6.01 -10.42 7.71
C ARG A 23 4.55 -9.99 7.55
N ILE A 24 4.34 -9.03 6.66
CA ILE A 24 3.04 -8.74 6.07
C ILE A 24 3.16 -8.98 4.58
N ALA A 25 2.24 -9.76 4.01
CA ALA A 25 2.23 -10.06 2.58
C ALA A 25 0.83 -9.84 1.98
N LEU A 26 0.80 -9.41 0.72
CA LEU A 26 -0.42 -9.28 -0.06
C LEU A 26 -0.95 -10.68 -0.39
N LEU A 27 -2.21 -10.95 -0.08
CA LEU A 27 -2.92 -12.13 -0.55
C LEU A 27 -3.37 -11.88 -2.00
N ASN A 28 -2.57 -12.35 -2.94
CA ASN A 28 -2.79 -12.13 -4.37
C ASN A 28 -3.45 -13.35 -5.03
N GLU A 29 -4.63 -13.72 -4.53
CA GLU A 29 -5.38 -14.88 -5.01
C GLU A 29 -6.59 -14.47 -5.84
N GLU A 30 -6.94 -15.28 -6.84
CA GLU A 30 -8.12 -15.04 -7.68
C GLU A 30 -9.42 -15.04 -6.86
N ASN A 31 -9.50 -15.93 -5.86
CA ASN A 31 -10.58 -15.97 -4.89
C ASN A 31 -10.05 -15.86 -3.46
N ASN A 32 -9.90 -14.61 -3.01
CA ASN A 32 -9.46 -14.30 -1.66
C ASN A 32 -10.34 -14.91 -0.56
N SER A 33 -11.64 -15.13 -0.79
CA SER A 33 -12.53 -15.73 0.22
C SER A 33 -12.19 -17.20 0.48
N ASP A 34 -11.91 -17.95 -0.57
CA ASP A 34 -11.50 -19.36 -0.44
C ASP A 34 -10.07 -19.47 0.09
N ALA A 35 -9.17 -18.58 -0.34
CA ALA A 35 -7.81 -18.53 0.16
C ALA A 35 -7.75 -18.26 1.68
N ILE A 36 -8.57 -17.34 2.19
CA ILE A 36 -8.67 -17.07 3.63
C ILE A 36 -9.06 -18.33 4.41
N LYS A 37 -10.02 -19.12 3.91
CA LYS A 37 -10.41 -20.38 4.57
C LYS A 37 -9.26 -21.37 4.63
N ARG A 38 -8.56 -21.58 3.50
CA ARG A 38 -7.39 -22.48 3.45
C ARG A 38 -6.32 -22.03 4.44
N ILE A 39 -5.99 -20.73 4.47
CA ILE A 39 -4.99 -20.19 5.39
C ILE A 39 -5.40 -20.40 6.85
N SER A 40 -6.70 -20.25 7.18
CA SER A 40 -7.18 -20.45 8.55
C SER A 40 -7.11 -21.90 9.04
N GLU A 41 -6.98 -22.86 8.11
CA GLU A 41 -6.86 -24.30 8.40
C GLU A 41 -5.39 -24.77 8.43
N MET A 42 -4.42 -23.90 8.11
CA MET A 42 -3.00 -24.25 8.08
C MET A 42 -2.33 -24.15 9.46
N ASP A 43 -1.49 -25.13 9.79
CA ASP A 43 -0.67 -25.11 11.02
C ASP A 43 0.45 -24.06 10.97
N LYS A 44 0.85 -23.65 9.77
CA LYS A 44 1.93 -22.68 9.52
C LYS A 44 1.49 -21.65 8.49
N PRO A 45 1.97 -20.41 8.56
CA PRO A 45 1.72 -19.43 7.50
C PRO A 45 2.19 -19.94 6.13
N PRO A 46 1.53 -19.54 5.03
CA PRO A 46 2.00 -19.87 3.69
C PRO A 46 3.34 -19.19 3.41
N GLU A 47 4.07 -19.73 2.43
CA GLU A 47 5.21 -19.04 1.85
C GLU A 47 4.69 -17.92 0.94
N PHE A 48 5.41 -16.79 0.93
CA PHE A 48 5.06 -15.62 0.14
C PHE A 48 6.19 -15.29 -0.82
N GLU A 49 5.82 -14.94 -2.05
CA GLU A 49 6.78 -14.50 -3.04
C GLU A 49 7.39 -13.15 -2.63
N PRO A 50 8.67 -12.88 -2.96
CA PRO A 50 9.32 -11.62 -2.63
C PRO A 50 8.52 -10.37 -3.02
N GLY A 51 7.85 -10.40 -4.17
CA GLY A 51 7.04 -9.28 -4.67
C GLY A 51 5.74 -9.03 -3.89
N GLU A 52 5.30 -9.99 -3.08
CA GLU A 52 4.06 -9.91 -2.29
C GLU A 52 4.34 -9.34 -0.89
N ILE A 53 5.59 -9.38 -0.44
CA ILE A 53 5.98 -8.92 0.89
C ILE A 53 5.87 -7.39 0.94
N CYS A 54 5.03 -6.92 1.86
CA CYS A 54 4.76 -5.50 2.14
C CYS A 54 5.24 -5.06 3.53
N GLY A 55 5.78 -5.98 4.33
CA GLY A 55 6.26 -5.68 5.67
C GLY A 55 7.22 -6.72 6.22
N ILE A 56 8.19 -6.29 7.01
CA ILE A 56 9.15 -7.12 7.73
C ILE A 56 9.32 -6.58 9.16
N THR A 57 9.73 -7.41 10.12
CA THR A 57 10.05 -6.95 11.48
C THR A 57 11.54 -6.73 11.73
N SER A 58 12.41 -7.18 10.84
CA SER A 58 13.87 -7.09 11.00
C SER A 58 14.57 -7.00 9.65
N GLY A 59 15.71 -6.30 9.63
CA GLY A 59 16.55 -6.16 8.43
C GLY A 59 16.02 -5.13 7.44
N SER A 60 16.35 -5.35 6.18
CA SER A 60 15.93 -4.53 5.05
C SER A 60 15.61 -5.43 3.88
N PHE A 61 14.67 -5.02 3.03
CA PHE A 61 14.25 -5.82 1.89
C PHE A 61 14.10 -4.93 0.67
N ASP A 62 14.77 -5.29 -0.41
CA ASP A 62 14.63 -4.63 -1.71
C ASP A 62 14.28 -5.70 -2.74
N HIS A 63 13.31 -5.42 -3.58
CA HIS A 63 12.88 -6.31 -4.64
C HIS A 63 12.66 -5.53 -5.93
N GLN A 64 13.11 -6.09 -7.04
CA GLN A 64 12.91 -5.53 -8.36
C GLN A 64 12.36 -6.63 -9.27
N ASP A 65 11.26 -6.30 -9.96
CA ASP A 65 10.66 -7.16 -10.99
C ASP A 65 10.40 -6.31 -12.24
N GLY A 66 11.21 -6.55 -13.27
CA GLY A 66 11.28 -5.69 -14.45
C GLY A 66 11.52 -4.21 -14.09
N LEU A 67 10.54 -3.37 -14.39
CA LEU A 67 10.56 -1.93 -14.10
C LEU A 67 9.98 -1.56 -12.73
N TRP A 68 9.35 -2.51 -12.04
CA TRP A 68 8.86 -2.31 -10.68
C TRP A 68 10.02 -2.36 -9.70
N LYS A 69 10.03 -1.41 -8.77
CA LYS A 69 10.95 -1.38 -7.64
C LYS A 69 10.14 -1.32 -6.37
N ALA A 70 10.43 -2.21 -5.43
CA ALA A 70 9.85 -2.23 -4.09
C ALA A 70 10.97 -2.21 -3.05
N THR A 71 10.80 -1.40 -2.02
CA THR A 71 11.72 -1.30 -0.89
C THR A 71 10.95 -1.37 0.41
N ILE A 72 11.52 -2.05 1.40
CA ILE A 72 11.02 -2.09 2.77
C ILE A 72 12.15 -1.62 3.68
N ARG A 73 11.82 -0.63 4.51
CA ARG A 73 12.74 -0.02 5.46
C ARG A 73 12.08 0.05 6.83
N LEU A 74 12.83 -0.33 7.85
CA LEU A 74 12.48 -0.07 9.23
C LEU A 74 12.93 1.34 9.61
N LYS A 75 12.00 2.13 10.15
CA LYS A 75 12.26 3.49 10.62
C LYS A 75 11.63 3.64 12.00
N ASP A 76 12.47 3.73 13.02
CA ASP A 76 12.06 3.72 14.42
C ASP A 76 11.22 2.46 14.75
N ASP A 77 9.94 2.63 15.06
CA ASP A 77 8.98 1.54 15.31
C ASP A 77 8.06 1.24 14.10
N LEU A 78 8.33 1.87 12.95
CA LEU A 78 7.58 1.74 11.71
C LEU A 78 8.31 0.83 10.73
N CYS A 79 7.53 0.08 9.96
CA CYS A 79 7.97 -0.57 8.75
C CYS A 79 7.28 0.13 7.57
N VAL A 80 8.09 0.66 6.66
CA VAL A 80 7.67 1.43 5.51
C VAL A 80 7.98 0.62 4.25
N TYR A 81 6.93 0.23 3.54
CA TYR A 81 7.01 -0.32 2.19
C TYR A 81 6.69 0.77 1.18
N GLU A 82 7.51 0.86 0.14
CA GLU A 82 7.30 1.73 -1.00
C GLU A 82 7.58 0.95 -2.28
N SER A 83 6.62 0.91 -3.20
CA SER A 83 6.82 0.42 -4.56
C SER A 83 6.45 1.45 -5.61
N SER A 84 7.15 1.41 -6.74
CA SER A 84 6.97 2.35 -7.83
C SER A 84 7.29 1.73 -9.19
N HIS A 85 6.66 2.30 -10.22
CA HIS A 85 6.93 2.01 -11.62
C HIS A 85 7.13 3.33 -12.39
N PRO A 86 8.03 3.40 -13.39
CA PRO A 86 8.28 4.62 -14.17
C PRO A 86 7.06 5.25 -14.85
N SER A 87 5.98 4.47 -15.08
CA SER A 87 4.72 5.01 -15.61
C SER A 87 3.95 5.88 -14.62
N GLY A 88 4.37 5.94 -13.34
CA GLY A 88 3.73 6.74 -12.30
C GLY A 88 2.92 5.94 -11.29
N HIS A 89 2.79 4.61 -11.47
CA HIS A 89 2.19 3.76 -10.45
C HIS A 89 3.04 3.73 -9.18
N PHE A 90 2.39 3.77 -8.03
CA PHE A 90 3.03 3.58 -6.75
C PHE A 90 2.10 2.91 -5.73
N LYS A 91 2.70 2.30 -4.72
CA LYS A 91 2.03 1.86 -3.49
C LYS A 91 2.96 2.15 -2.32
N LYS A 92 2.38 2.65 -1.23
CA LYS A 92 3.05 2.87 0.04
C LYS A 92 2.19 2.26 1.15
N VAL A 93 2.84 1.49 2.00
CA VAL A 93 2.23 0.86 3.17
C VAL A 93 3.12 1.17 4.37
N VAL A 94 2.55 1.77 5.40
CA VAL A 94 3.25 2.01 6.67
C VAL A 94 2.50 1.26 7.76
N TRP A 95 3.21 0.43 8.50
CA TRP A 95 2.64 -0.30 9.61
C TRP A 95 3.58 -0.30 10.81
N LYS A 96 3.01 -0.57 11.99
CA LYS A 96 3.71 -0.61 13.27
C LYS A 96 3.37 -1.91 13.99
N LYS A 97 4.40 -2.60 14.48
CA LYS A 97 4.23 -3.85 15.23
C LYS A 97 3.37 -3.61 16.48
N GLY A 98 2.41 -4.50 16.73
CA GLY A 98 1.47 -4.40 17.84
C GLY A 98 0.37 -3.33 17.69
N VAL A 99 0.41 -2.51 16.63
CA VAL A 99 -0.62 -1.49 16.35
C VAL A 99 -1.37 -1.80 15.05
N GLY A 100 -0.67 -2.21 14.00
CA GLY A 100 -1.24 -2.54 12.69
C GLY A 100 -0.93 -1.48 11.62
N LEU A 101 -1.80 -1.39 10.62
CA LEU A 101 -1.68 -0.50 9.47
C LEU A 101 -1.92 0.97 9.87
N LEU A 102 -0.96 1.85 9.58
CA LEU A 102 -1.03 3.28 9.87
C LEU A 102 -1.28 4.13 8.63
N GLU A 103 -0.69 3.76 7.49
CA GLU A 103 -0.85 4.46 6.22
C GLU A 103 -0.97 3.46 5.09
N TYR A 104 -1.92 3.70 4.19
CA TYR A 104 -2.01 3.05 2.91
C TYR A 104 -2.25 4.13 1.84
N ALA A 105 -1.36 4.20 0.85
CA ALA A 105 -1.51 5.07 -0.30
C ALA A 105 -1.14 4.29 -1.56
N SER A 106 -1.97 4.37 -2.60
CA SER A 106 -1.66 3.77 -3.90
C SER A 106 -2.34 4.58 -5.02
N GLY A 107 -1.79 4.48 -6.23
CA GLY A 107 -2.37 5.17 -7.38
C GLY A 107 -1.36 5.40 -8.50
N TYR A 108 -1.71 6.30 -9.41
CA TYR A 108 -0.94 6.61 -10.61
C TYR A 108 -0.17 7.94 -10.48
N GLY A 109 0.28 8.27 -9.27
CA GLY A 109 1.00 9.51 -8.98
C GLY A 109 0.14 10.77 -9.15
N ALA A 110 0.24 11.72 -8.23
CA ALA A 110 -0.60 12.93 -8.27
C ALA A 110 -0.50 13.69 -9.61
N HIS A 111 0.68 13.70 -10.24
CA HIS A 111 0.88 14.40 -11.50
C HIS A 111 0.12 13.79 -12.68
N ALA A 112 0.18 12.46 -12.84
CA ALA A 112 -0.42 11.79 -13.99
C ALA A 112 -1.94 11.61 -13.82
N ASP A 113 -2.44 11.57 -12.58
CA ASP A 113 -3.86 11.72 -12.28
C ASP A 113 -4.38 13.17 -12.44
N GLY A 114 -3.54 14.11 -12.89
CA GLY A 114 -3.94 15.48 -13.20
C GLY A 114 -4.14 16.38 -11.97
N TYR A 115 -3.76 15.94 -10.77
CA TYR A 115 -3.81 16.80 -9.59
C TYR A 115 -2.85 17.99 -9.78
N ARG A 116 -3.34 19.17 -9.44
CA ARG A 116 -2.59 20.43 -9.44
C ARG A 116 -2.85 21.15 -8.13
N LEU A 117 -1.78 21.56 -7.46
CA LEU A 117 -1.87 22.39 -6.27
C LEU A 117 -1.98 23.85 -6.73
N ASN A 118 -3.18 24.42 -6.60
CA ASN A 118 -3.39 25.85 -6.86
C ASN A 118 -3.32 26.62 -5.54
N ARG A 119 -2.37 27.54 -5.43
CA ARG A 119 -2.29 28.45 -4.29
C ARG A 119 -3.41 29.48 -4.39
N VAL A 120 -4.32 29.50 -3.41
CA VAL A 120 -5.33 30.56 -3.32
C VAL A 120 -4.75 31.68 -2.47
N GLU A 121 -4.21 32.71 -3.12
CA GLU A 121 -3.86 33.94 -2.41
C GLU A 121 -5.15 34.70 -2.07
N LYS A 122 -5.39 34.97 -0.79
CA LYS A 122 -6.37 35.98 -0.39
C LYS A 122 -5.80 37.33 -0.80
N ARG A 123 -6.35 37.95 -1.85
CA ARG A 123 -6.16 39.39 -2.05
C ARG A 123 -6.74 40.09 -0.81
N GLN A 124 -5.88 40.64 0.04
CA GLN A 124 -6.32 41.67 0.97
C GLN A 124 -6.76 42.85 0.12
N LYS A 125 -8.00 43.30 0.31
CA LYS A 125 -8.45 44.56 -0.27
C LYS A 125 -7.66 45.66 0.43
N LEU A 126 -6.84 46.37 -0.32
CA LEU A 126 -6.30 47.68 0.07
C LEU A 126 -7.47 48.67 0.21
#